data_AF-A0A812RFW8-F1
#
_entry.id   AF-A0A812RFW8-F1
#
_cell.length_a   1.000
_cell.length_b   1.000
_cell.length_c   1.000
_cell.angle_alpha   90.00
_cell.angle_beta   90.00
_cell.angle_gamma   90.00
#
_symmetry.space_group_name_H-M   'P 1'
#
loop_
_entity.id
_entity.type
_entity.pdbx_description
1 polymer ?
#
loop_
_entity_poly.entity_id
_entity_poly.type
_entity_poly.pdbx_seq_one_letter_code
_entity_poly.pdbx_strand_id
1 'polypeptide(L)'
;MLEAEEAPFDLEADCAAMKEAMEGWGTDEMTLTTMICSKTSKQMEDVNAKFKELYDRDLLEWVESETSGYYKDTLIGCIRHPMKQLAHSVRDCMAGWGTDDEGLITCLVHLEDFKKAALIKEYQAEFGRDIFADIESDTSGDYQKALCDLVKPAPQVWAESLTSAMKGMGTADSLLINFMVLAKDEMREVRRHFYMQNGKLLEDWIEMETSGDYMNTLLMLAGRNSEETISIAPVYWAQRCKDALFNVDTVKEVLVSMPATAIKRHTQLYEKVYGKSLKEEVQKKCSEKGTFFFFTNWWKHAMTALLHMPVELYVKGLWDAMHGWGTDEYSLTGLVCTLPENMYDEIHGLYQKTYERKLVNHIESETSFNYKKVLKYQAMPWAESRATALHGAMAGWGTSEDQLVRIIICSTFKAIVPSRWHTSIYRHVVGDIWWAGHVVGGSCGGPGLDPAGIVIEREIIKATYQKLLPGYVGPMGRSTLGLRVAYVQAYVEAMRGYL
;
A
#
# COMPACT_ATOMS: atom_id res chain seq x y z
N MET A 1 11.83 15.20 -16.65
CA MET A 1 12.41 16.25 -15.78
C MET A 1 11.87 17.58 -16.27
N LEU A 2 10.73 18.00 -15.73
CA LEU A 2 10.28 19.38 -15.79
C LEU A 2 10.31 19.83 -14.33
N GLU A 3 11.46 20.33 -13.90
CA GLU A 3 11.57 21.09 -12.67
C GLU A 3 10.75 22.37 -12.92
N ALA A 4 9.57 22.43 -12.33
CA ALA A 4 8.90 23.70 -12.18
C ALA A 4 9.85 24.59 -11.37
N GLU A 5 10.23 25.75 -11.89
CA GLU A 5 10.95 26.75 -11.09
C GLU A 5 10.14 26.98 -9.81
N GLU A 6 10.70 26.56 -8.67
CA GLU A 6 10.13 26.89 -7.38
C GLU A 6 10.05 28.41 -7.29
N ALA A 7 8.87 28.95 -7.01
CA ALA A 7 8.70 30.37 -6.80
C ALA A 7 9.73 30.85 -5.75
N PRO A 8 10.28 32.07 -5.87
CA PRO A 8 11.30 32.56 -4.95
C PRO A 8 10.84 32.36 -3.50
N PHE A 9 11.60 31.55 -2.76
CA PHE A 9 11.35 31.18 -1.38
C PHE A 9 12.25 32.05 -0.50
N ASP A 10 11.64 32.98 0.24
CA ASP A 10 12.34 33.86 1.17
C ASP A 10 12.12 33.33 2.60
N LEU A 11 13.09 32.57 3.08
CA LEU A 11 13.08 31.96 4.40
C LEU A 11 12.93 32.99 5.52
N GLU A 12 13.56 34.15 5.41
CA GLU A 12 13.54 35.15 6.48
C GLU A 12 12.19 35.86 6.52
N ALA A 13 11.66 36.23 5.36
CA ALA A 13 10.32 36.80 5.26
C ALA A 13 9.24 35.81 5.71
N ASP A 14 9.37 34.53 5.34
CA ASP A 14 8.44 33.48 5.75
C ASP A 14 8.46 33.30 7.28
N CYS A 15 9.65 33.22 7.88
CA CYS A 15 9.82 33.10 9.33
C CYS A 15 9.29 34.33 10.07
N ALA A 16 9.51 35.54 9.53
CA ALA A 16 8.98 36.78 10.08
C ALA A 16 7.45 36.83 10.04
N ALA A 17 6.85 36.45 8.92
CA ALA A 17 5.39 36.40 8.77
C ALA A 17 4.75 35.36 9.71
N MET A 18 5.36 34.19 9.85
CA MET A 18 4.89 33.16 10.81
C MET A 18 4.99 33.66 12.26
N LYS A 19 6.08 34.34 12.62
CA LYS A 19 6.25 34.94 13.95
C LYS A 19 5.21 36.04 14.21
N GLU A 20 5.04 36.97 13.28
CA GLU A 20 4.05 38.05 13.40
C GLU A 20 2.63 37.49 13.55
N ALA A 21 2.29 36.43 12.79
CA ALA A 21 1.01 35.75 12.92
C ALA A 21 0.77 35.10 14.29
N MET A 22 1.83 34.84 15.05
CA MET A 22 1.80 34.21 16.38
C MET A 22 2.12 35.20 17.51
N GLU A 23 2.27 36.50 17.22
CA GLU A 23 2.61 37.52 18.22
C GLU A 23 1.37 38.28 18.72
N GLY A 24 1.33 38.51 20.03
CA GLY A 24 0.28 39.31 20.66
C GLY A 24 -0.84 38.46 21.26
N TRP A 25 -2.06 39.02 21.30
CA TRP A 25 -3.23 38.32 21.84
C TRP A 25 -4.00 37.67 20.70
N GLY A 26 -4.01 36.33 20.67
CA GLY A 26 -4.60 35.54 19.58
C GLY A 26 -3.57 35.17 18.51
N THR A 27 -4.02 34.48 17.47
CA THR A 27 -3.20 34.07 16.32
C THR A 27 -3.86 34.59 15.03
N ASP A 28 -3.10 35.12 14.07
CA ASP A 28 -3.59 35.30 12.70
C ASP A 28 -3.59 33.94 12.01
N GLU A 29 -4.67 33.19 12.18
CA GLU A 29 -4.78 31.83 11.65
C GLU A 29 -4.65 31.82 10.13
N MET A 30 -5.23 32.78 9.41
CA MET A 30 -5.21 32.78 7.95
C MET A 30 -3.78 32.88 7.40
N THR A 31 -2.99 33.81 7.95
CA THR A 31 -1.59 33.97 7.57
C THR A 31 -0.81 32.72 7.96
N LEU A 32 -0.90 32.28 9.22
CA LEU A 32 -0.16 31.11 9.70
C LEU A 32 -0.45 29.86 8.86
N THR A 33 -1.72 29.57 8.59
CA THR A 33 -2.11 28.39 7.79
C THR A 33 -1.65 28.51 6.33
N THR A 34 -1.72 29.70 5.74
CA THR A 34 -1.23 29.94 4.36
C THR A 34 0.27 29.72 4.27
N MET A 35 1.02 30.23 5.26
CA MET A 35 2.47 30.13 5.29
C MET A 35 2.92 28.69 5.47
N ILE A 36 2.30 27.93 6.39
CA ILE A 36 2.73 26.56 6.69
C ILE A 36 2.45 25.62 5.52
N CYS A 37 1.23 25.59 5.00
CA CYS A 37 0.86 24.57 4.04
C CYS A 37 0.99 24.97 2.58
N SER A 38 1.53 26.16 2.32
CA SER A 38 2.09 26.47 1.00
C SER A 38 3.48 25.87 0.82
N LYS A 39 4.11 25.33 1.87
CA LYS A 39 5.46 24.75 1.79
C LYS A 39 5.44 23.26 1.51
N THR A 40 6.44 22.82 0.76
CA THR A 40 6.78 21.39 0.69
C THR A 40 7.44 20.93 2.00
N SER A 41 7.51 19.63 2.21
CA SER A 41 8.19 19.05 3.39
C SER A 41 9.65 19.46 3.48
N LYS A 42 10.34 19.60 2.34
CA LYS A 42 11.74 20.04 2.29
C LYS A 42 11.88 21.52 2.63
N GLN A 43 11.03 22.37 2.06
CA GLN A 43 10.99 23.78 2.40
C GLN A 43 10.66 23.99 3.88
N MET A 44 9.76 23.17 4.45
CA MET A 44 9.40 23.23 5.86
C MET A 44 10.57 22.85 6.78
N GLU A 45 11.44 21.90 6.39
CA GLU A 45 12.69 21.66 7.13
C GLU A 45 13.59 22.89 7.16
N ASP A 46 13.73 23.57 6.03
CA ASP A 46 14.57 24.76 5.91
C ASP A 46 13.95 25.94 6.71
N VAL A 47 12.61 26.09 6.69
CA VAL A 47 11.89 27.02 7.56
C VAL A 47 12.15 26.69 9.02
N ASN A 48 11.98 25.43 9.44
CA ASN A 48 12.20 25.03 10.84
C ASN A 48 13.62 25.37 11.31
N ALA A 49 14.63 25.07 10.48
CA ALA A 49 16.03 25.38 10.79
C ALA A 49 16.27 26.89 10.90
N LYS A 50 15.76 27.68 9.95
CA LYS A 50 15.95 29.14 9.94
C LYS A 50 15.17 29.82 11.06
N PHE A 51 13.96 29.35 11.35
CA PHE A 51 13.12 29.89 12.42
C PHE A 51 13.79 29.71 13.79
N LYS A 52 14.39 28.53 14.02
CA LYS A 52 15.22 28.27 15.22
C LYS A 52 16.45 29.16 15.27
N GLU A 53 17.14 29.35 14.15
CA GLU A 53 18.30 30.27 14.06
C GLU A 53 17.92 31.72 14.42
N LEU A 54 16.80 32.22 13.89
CA LEU A 54 16.38 33.61 14.06
C LEU A 54 15.79 33.91 15.44
N TYR A 55 15.08 32.95 16.04
CA TYR A 55 14.26 33.20 17.22
C TYR A 55 14.58 32.31 18.43
N ASP A 56 15.59 31.43 18.31
CA ASP A 56 16.02 30.50 19.36
C ASP A 56 14.86 29.64 19.93
N ARG A 57 13.89 29.32 19.07
CA ARG A 57 12.70 28.52 19.40
C ARG A 57 12.27 27.69 18.19
N ASP A 58 11.85 26.46 18.42
CA ASP A 58 11.32 25.60 17.35
C ASP A 58 9.93 26.09 16.89
N LEU A 59 9.73 26.22 15.57
CA LEU A 59 8.44 26.64 15.00
C LEU A 59 7.30 25.75 15.47
N LEU A 60 7.54 24.44 15.52
CA LEU A 60 6.59 23.44 16.00
C LEU A 60 6.12 23.75 17.43
N GLU A 61 7.05 23.96 18.37
CA GLU A 61 6.73 24.28 19.77
C GLU A 61 6.00 25.62 19.93
N TRP A 62 6.26 26.57 19.03
CA TRP A 62 5.56 27.86 19.05
C TRP A 62 4.12 27.71 18.54
N VAL A 63 3.92 26.99 17.43
CA VAL A 63 2.57 26.68 16.94
C VAL A 63 1.76 25.89 17.97
N GLU A 64 2.38 24.96 18.70
CA GLU A 64 1.72 24.23 19.80
C GLU A 64 1.27 25.15 20.94
N SER A 65 1.96 26.26 21.20
CA SER A 65 1.58 27.22 22.27
C SER A 65 0.48 28.19 21.86
N GLU A 66 0.40 28.56 20.57
CA GLU A 66 -0.56 29.56 20.08
C GLU A 66 -1.85 28.96 19.54
N THR A 67 -1.87 27.67 19.21
CA THR A 67 -3.02 27.02 18.57
C THR A 67 -3.58 25.89 19.43
N SER A 68 -4.83 25.48 19.16
CA SER A 68 -5.47 24.39 19.91
C SER A 68 -6.39 23.52 19.05
N GLY A 69 -6.79 22.38 19.61
CA GLY A 69 -7.68 21.40 18.97
C GLY A 69 -7.17 20.89 17.61
N TYR A 70 -8.10 20.47 16.75
CA TYR A 70 -7.77 19.91 15.43
C TYR A 70 -7.05 20.89 14.49
N TYR A 71 -7.21 22.20 14.70
CA TYR A 71 -6.45 23.20 13.96
C TYR A 71 -4.96 23.11 14.28
N LYS A 72 -4.60 23.05 15.57
CA LYS A 72 -3.23 22.77 16.01
C LYS A 72 -2.72 21.47 15.41
N ASP A 73 -3.46 20.37 15.60
CA ASP A 73 -2.99 19.04 15.18
C ASP A 73 -2.74 18.98 13.66
N THR A 74 -3.55 19.68 12.87
CA THR A 74 -3.35 19.86 11.43
C THR A 74 -2.05 20.60 11.13
N LEU A 75 -1.80 21.75 11.76
CA LEU A 75 -0.59 22.54 11.55
C LEU A 75 0.67 21.78 11.97
N ILE A 76 0.64 21.10 13.12
CA ILE A 76 1.75 20.27 13.59
C ILE A 76 2.04 19.16 12.60
N GLY A 77 1.00 18.52 12.06
CA GLY A 77 1.16 17.51 11.03
C GLY A 77 1.77 18.03 9.73
N CYS A 78 1.55 19.30 9.38
CA CYS A 78 2.16 19.93 8.21
C CYS A 78 3.59 20.43 8.47
N ILE A 79 3.93 20.79 9.71
CA ILE A 79 5.27 21.24 10.10
C ILE A 79 6.23 20.06 10.27
N ARG A 80 5.74 18.97 10.87
CA ARG A 80 6.56 17.80 11.22
C ARG A 80 6.94 17.03 9.96
N HIS A 81 8.18 16.52 9.93
CA HIS A 81 8.65 15.67 8.84
C HIS A 81 7.65 14.51 8.58
N PRO A 82 7.29 14.23 7.30
CA PRO A 82 6.28 13.25 6.92
C PRO A 82 6.32 11.91 7.66
N MET A 83 7.50 11.27 7.68
CA MET A 83 7.64 9.95 8.29
C MET A 83 7.59 9.98 9.82
N LYS A 84 7.97 11.11 10.43
CA LYS A 84 7.77 11.32 11.87
C LYS A 84 6.29 11.51 12.15
N GLN A 85 5.59 12.31 11.35
CA GLN A 85 4.16 12.51 11.53
C GLN A 85 3.35 11.23 11.32
N LEU A 86 3.75 10.38 10.39
CA LEU A 86 3.16 9.04 10.25
C LEU A 86 3.41 8.20 11.51
N ALA A 87 4.62 8.20 12.05
CA ALA A 87 4.94 7.48 13.29
C ALA A 87 4.09 7.96 14.48
N HIS A 88 3.93 9.27 14.64
CA HIS A 88 3.03 9.87 15.63
C HIS A 88 1.57 9.50 15.39
N SER A 89 1.09 9.58 14.15
CA SER A 89 -0.29 9.20 13.82
C SER A 89 -0.58 7.73 14.15
N VAL A 90 0.37 6.83 13.86
CA VAL A 90 0.27 5.41 14.23
C VAL A 90 0.29 5.23 15.75
N ARG A 91 1.18 5.94 16.46
CA ARG A 91 1.27 5.89 17.93
C ARG A 91 -0.03 6.34 18.58
N ASP A 92 -0.61 7.43 18.09
CA ASP A 92 -1.86 8.01 18.59
C ASP A 92 -3.04 7.07 18.40
N CYS A 93 -3.05 6.26 17.33
CA CYS A 93 -4.08 5.24 17.12
C CYS A 93 -4.02 4.10 18.16
N MET A 94 -2.87 3.89 18.80
CA MET A 94 -2.62 2.86 19.82
C MET A 94 -2.37 3.47 21.20
N ALA A 95 -2.67 4.76 21.38
CA ALA A 95 -2.44 5.47 22.63
C ALA A 95 -3.72 5.51 23.45
N GLY A 96 -3.65 5.04 24.69
CA GLY A 96 -4.75 5.13 25.64
C GLY A 96 -5.54 3.83 25.77
N TRP A 97 -6.85 3.96 26.04
CA TRP A 97 -7.72 2.81 26.25
C TRP A 97 -8.43 2.45 24.95
N GLY A 98 -8.08 1.29 24.39
CA GLY A 98 -8.58 0.82 23.10
C GLY A 98 -7.77 1.37 21.92
N THR A 99 -8.13 0.90 20.73
CA THR A 99 -7.45 1.22 19.47
C THR A 99 -8.35 2.06 18.58
N ASP A 100 -7.80 3.10 17.94
CA ASP A 100 -8.44 3.70 16.77
C ASP A 100 -8.14 2.86 15.53
N ASP A 101 -8.92 1.79 15.37
CA ASP A 101 -8.78 0.84 14.27
C ASP A 101 -8.82 1.52 12.91
N GLU A 102 -9.74 2.48 12.71
CA GLU A 102 -9.87 3.12 11.40
C GLU A 102 -8.65 3.96 11.04
N GLY A 103 -8.09 4.62 12.05
CA GLY A 103 -6.91 5.46 11.89
C GLY A 103 -5.68 4.61 11.61
N LEU A 104 -5.54 3.53 12.35
CA LEU A 104 -4.42 2.62 12.22
C LEU A 104 -4.43 1.97 10.82
N ILE A 105 -5.58 1.46 10.37
CA ILE A 105 -5.74 0.92 9.02
C ILE A 105 -5.39 1.98 7.98
N THR A 106 -5.96 3.18 8.11
CA THR A 106 -5.74 4.30 7.19
C THR A 106 -4.27 4.70 7.07
N CYS A 107 -3.52 4.64 8.18
CA CYS A 107 -2.10 4.96 8.19
C CYS A 107 -1.24 3.89 7.49
N LEU A 108 -1.60 2.61 7.65
CA LEU A 108 -0.74 1.49 7.25
C LEU A 108 -1.04 0.94 5.84
N VAL A 109 -2.25 1.10 5.31
CA VAL A 109 -2.58 0.62 3.95
C VAL A 109 -1.85 1.42 2.88
N HIS A 110 -1.39 0.71 1.85
CA HIS A 110 -0.65 1.22 0.69
C HIS A 110 0.69 1.90 1.00
N LEU A 111 1.32 1.57 2.12
CA LEU A 111 2.69 2.00 2.38
C LEU A 111 3.66 1.30 1.41
N GLU A 112 4.47 2.10 0.73
CA GLU A 112 5.57 1.62 -0.11
C GLU A 112 6.71 1.10 0.78
N ASP A 113 7.51 0.15 0.30
CA ASP A 113 8.51 -0.54 1.15
C ASP A 113 9.54 0.41 1.77
N PHE A 114 9.96 1.47 1.08
CA PHE A 114 10.86 2.47 1.68
C PHE A 114 10.17 3.27 2.80
N LYS A 115 8.86 3.52 2.69
CA LYS A 115 8.07 4.19 3.73
C LYS A 115 7.87 3.27 4.93
N LYS A 116 7.67 1.96 4.73
CA LYS A 116 7.63 0.98 5.82
C LYS A 116 8.94 0.98 6.63
N ALA A 117 10.08 0.92 5.94
CA ALA A 117 11.40 0.96 6.59
C ALA A 117 11.63 2.29 7.33
N ALA A 118 11.26 3.41 6.73
CA ALA A 118 11.35 4.72 7.38
C ALA A 118 10.41 4.82 8.59
N LEU A 119 9.18 4.29 8.50
CA LEU A 119 8.22 4.28 9.61
C LEU A 119 8.78 3.52 10.81
N ILE A 120 9.29 2.30 10.61
CA ILE A 120 9.89 1.50 11.69
C ILE A 120 11.04 2.28 12.37
N LYS A 121 11.91 2.90 11.57
CA LYS A 121 13.05 3.68 12.08
C LYS A 121 12.60 4.91 12.86
N GLU A 122 11.71 5.72 12.30
CA GLU A 122 11.23 6.96 12.94
C GLU A 122 10.40 6.65 14.19
N TYR A 123 9.60 5.58 14.19
CA TYR A 123 8.84 5.15 15.37
C TYR A 123 9.75 4.80 16.55
N GLN A 124 10.81 4.05 16.30
CA GLN A 124 11.83 3.76 17.32
C GLN A 124 12.58 5.01 17.77
N ALA A 125 12.90 5.93 16.85
CA ALA A 125 13.63 7.15 17.18
C ALA A 125 12.81 8.14 18.01
N GLU A 126 11.51 8.30 17.70
CA GLU A 126 10.62 9.25 18.36
C GLU A 126 10.11 8.73 19.72
N PHE A 127 9.87 7.42 19.84
CA PHE A 127 9.23 6.86 21.04
C PHE A 127 10.11 5.91 21.85
N GLY A 128 11.22 5.42 21.29
CA GLY A 128 12.02 4.37 21.93
C GLY A 128 11.31 3.02 22.00
N ARG A 129 10.32 2.79 21.14
CA ARG A 129 9.42 1.62 21.14
C ARG A 129 9.48 0.87 19.82
N ASP A 130 9.21 -0.43 19.90
CA ASP A 130 9.00 -1.27 18.72
C ASP A 130 7.55 -1.16 18.24
N ILE A 131 7.37 -0.71 17.00
CA ILE A 131 6.04 -0.59 16.37
C ILE A 131 5.31 -1.94 16.31
N PHE A 132 6.04 -3.04 16.11
CA PHE A 132 5.42 -4.37 16.05
C PHE A 132 4.89 -4.75 17.43
N ALA A 133 5.71 -4.63 18.47
CA ALA A 133 5.28 -4.90 19.84
C ALA A 133 4.05 -4.06 20.26
N ASP A 134 3.99 -2.80 19.83
CA ASP A 134 2.84 -1.93 20.09
C ASP A 134 1.56 -2.44 19.38
N ILE A 135 1.64 -2.73 18.07
CA ILE A 135 0.51 -3.31 17.32
C ILE A 135 0.04 -4.62 17.95
N GLU A 136 0.97 -5.50 18.33
CA GLU A 136 0.67 -6.80 18.93
C GLU A 136 0.07 -6.70 20.33
N SER A 137 0.34 -5.60 21.05
CA SER A 137 -0.22 -5.37 22.38
C SER A 137 -1.63 -4.76 22.35
N ASP A 138 -1.95 -4.02 21.30
CA ASP A 138 -3.22 -3.29 21.15
C ASP A 138 -4.26 -4.06 20.33
N THR A 139 -3.81 -4.97 19.46
CA THR A 139 -4.68 -5.73 18.55
C THR A 139 -4.56 -7.24 18.74
N SER A 140 -5.41 -8.03 18.09
CA SER A 140 -5.35 -9.51 18.19
C SER A 140 -5.75 -10.23 16.89
N GLY A 141 -5.38 -11.51 16.80
CA GLY A 141 -5.81 -12.42 15.74
C GLY A 141 -5.33 -12.04 14.33
N ASP A 142 -6.12 -12.37 13.32
CA ASP A 142 -5.78 -12.10 11.91
C ASP A 142 -5.70 -10.61 11.59
N TYR A 143 -6.45 -9.79 12.33
CA TYR A 143 -6.36 -8.34 12.24
C TYR A 143 -4.99 -7.82 12.67
N GLN A 144 -4.49 -8.25 13.83
CA GLN A 144 -3.13 -7.94 14.28
C GLN A 144 -2.08 -8.36 13.25
N LYS A 145 -2.21 -9.60 12.73
CA LYS A 145 -1.29 -10.11 11.71
C LYS A 145 -1.30 -9.23 10.47
N ALA A 146 -2.47 -8.85 9.96
CA ALA A 146 -2.58 -8.03 8.76
C ALA A 146 -1.95 -6.65 8.96
N LEU A 147 -2.14 -6.01 10.11
CA LEU A 147 -1.49 -4.74 10.44
C LEU A 147 0.04 -4.86 10.50
N CYS A 148 0.56 -5.91 11.15
CA CYS A 148 2.00 -6.17 11.16
C CYS A 148 2.55 -6.41 9.74
N ASP A 149 1.83 -7.17 8.90
CA ASP A 149 2.27 -7.48 7.54
C ASP A 149 2.23 -6.28 6.60
N LEU A 150 1.37 -5.28 6.85
CA LEU A 150 1.41 -3.99 6.14
C LEU A 150 2.68 -3.17 6.45
N VAL A 151 3.32 -3.41 7.61
CA VAL A 151 4.54 -2.72 8.04
C VAL A 151 5.81 -3.52 7.70
N LYS A 152 5.72 -4.85 7.62
CA LYS A 152 6.86 -5.70 7.26
C LYS A 152 7.28 -5.52 5.79
N PRO A 153 8.57 -5.68 5.47
CA PRO A 153 9.01 -5.80 4.09
C PRO A 153 8.49 -7.12 3.48
N ALA A 154 8.18 -7.11 2.18
CA ALA A 154 7.59 -8.27 1.51
C ALA A 154 8.38 -9.59 1.69
N PRO A 155 9.73 -9.60 1.64
CA PRO A 155 10.50 -10.83 1.91
C PRO A 155 10.26 -11.44 3.30
N GLN A 156 10.00 -10.61 4.31
CA GLN A 156 9.68 -11.09 5.65
C GLN A 156 8.29 -11.74 5.69
N VAL A 157 7.30 -11.09 5.06
CA VAL A 157 5.94 -11.62 4.94
C VAL A 157 5.93 -12.95 4.17
N TRP A 158 6.70 -13.06 3.09
CA TRP A 158 6.80 -14.32 2.33
C TRP A 158 7.50 -15.43 3.13
N ALA A 159 8.53 -15.12 3.92
CA ALA A 159 9.16 -16.11 4.81
C ALA A 159 8.16 -16.68 5.83
N GLU A 160 7.34 -15.80 6.39
CA GLU A 160 6.22 -16.14 7.26
C GLU A 160 5.20 -17.03 6.54
N SER A 161 4.80 -16.67 5.32
CA SER A 161 3.85 -17.44 4.51
C SER A 161 4.37 -18.82 4.13
N LEU A 162 5.66 -18.95 3.80
CA LEU A 162 6.33 -20.23 3.56
C LEU A 162 6.30 -21.11 4.81
N THR A 163 6.53 -20.51 5.97
CA THR A 163 6.45 -21.20 7.26
C THR A 163 5.05 -21.77 7.50
N SER A 164 4.01 -20.96 7.25
CA SER A 164 2.62 -21.41 7.40
C SER A 164 2.27 -22.54 6.43
N ALA A 165 2.65 -22.40 5.16
CA ALA A 165 2.38 -23.40 4.12
C ALA A 165 3.02 -24.77 4.41
N MET A 166 4.07 -24.80 5.23
CA MET A 166 4.81 -26.00 5.64
C MET A 166 4.44 -26.54 7.04
N LYS A 167 3.75 -25.79 7.91
CA LYS A 167 3.42 -26.22 9.30
C LYS A 167 2.15 -27.09 9.43
N GLY A 168 1.33 -27.20 8.39
CA GLY A 168 0.01 -27.86 8.44
C GLY A 168 0.03 -29.37 8.22
N MET A 169 -1.01 -30.07 8.70
CA MET A 169 -1.22 -31.51 8.42
C MET A 169 -1.78 -31.65 7.00
N GLY A 170 -0.88 -31.78 6.03
CA GLY A 170 -1.17 -31.71 4.61
C GLY A 170 -0.64 -30.41 4.04
N THR A 171 0.22 -30.51 3.04
CA THR A 171 0.90 -29.35 2.48
C THR A 171 -0.06 -28.56 1.62
N ALA A 172 -0.17 -27.26 1.88
CA ALA A 172 -0.77 -26.31 0.93
C ALA A 172 0.21 -26.09 -0.23
N ASP A 173 0.63 -27.17 -0.89
CA ASP A 173 1.73 -27.20 -1.88
C ASP A 173 1.53 -26.17 -2.99
N SER A 174 0.27 -25.90 -3.36
CA SER A 174 -0.05 -24.84 -4.32
C SER A 174 0.42 -23.46 -3.84
N LEU A 175 0.18 -23.12 -2.57
CA LEU A 175 0.57 -21.86 -1.94
C LEU A 175 2.07 -21.85 -1.63
N LEU A 176 2.65 -22.98 -1.19
CA LEU A 176 4.10 -23.14 -1.02
C LEU A 176 4.83 -22.84 -2.34
N ILE A 177 4.43 -23.48 -3.43
CA ILE A 177 4.95 -23.23 -4.78
C ILE A 177 4.77 -21.76 -5.14
N ASN A 178 3.60 -21.18 -4.89
CA ASN A 178 3.31 -19.81 -5.26
C ASN A 178 4.24 -18.82 -4.57
N PHE A 179 4.40 -18.91 -3.25
CA PHE A 179 5.32 -18.06 -2.49
C PHE A 179 6.78 -18.29 -2.88
N MET A 180 7.21 -19.54 -3.10
CA MET A 180 8.58 -19.85 -3.55
C MET A 180 8.90 -19.21 -4.91
N VAL A 181 7.92 -19.18 -5.84
CA VAL A 181 8.12 -18.57 -7.16
C VAL A 181 8.00 -17.05 -7.11
N LEU A 182 7.06 -16.49 -6.33
CA LEU A 182 6.96 -15.03 -6.10
C LEU A 182 8.25 -14.47 -5.48
N ALA A 183 8.80 -15.17 -4.49
CA ALA A 183 10.01 -14.78 -3.77
C ALA A 183 11.31 -15.00 -4.57
N LYS A 184 11.28 -15.64 -5.75
CA LYS A 184 12.49 -16.19 -6.39
C LYS A 184 13.60 -15.15 -6.64
N ASP A 185 13.22 -13.90 -6.93
CA ASP A 185 14.18 -12.84 -7.22
C ASP A 185 14.73 -12.20 -5.92
N GLU A 186 14.06 -12.40 -4.78
CA GLU A 186 14.40 -11.87 -3.44
C GLU A 186 14.74 -12.96 -2.41
N MET A 187 14.98 -14.19 -2.89
CA MET A 187 15.10 -15.38 -2.03
C MET A 187 16.20 -15.25 -0.96
N ARG A 188 17.25 -14.47 -1.22
CA ARG A 188 18.31 -14.18 -0.23
C ARG A 188 17.74 -13.55 1.04
N GLU A 189 16.90 -12.51 0.91
CA GLU A 189 16.29 -11.83 2.05
C GLU A 189 15.21 -12.70 2.69
N VAL A 190 14.45 -13.45 1.89
CA VAL A 190 13.47 -14.42 2.39
C VAL A 190 14.14 -15.48 3.27
N ARG A 191 15.25 -16.09 2.82
CA ARG A 191 16.02 -17.05 3.64
C ARG A 191 16.52 -16.43 4.95
N ARG A 192 17.02 -15.19 4.89
CA ARG A 192 17.47 -14.48 6.09
C ARG A 192 16.33 -14.32 7.10
N HIS A 193 15.17 -13.84 6.66
CA HIS A 193 13.99 -13.69 7.53
C HIS A 193 13.48 -15.04 8.03
N PHE A 194 13.43 -16.06 7.17
CA PHE A 194 13.00 -17.40 7.51
C PHE A 194 13.86 -18.01 8.63
N TYR A 195 15.18 -17.86 8.53
CA TYR A 195 16.11 -18.34 9.56
C TYR A 195 15.94 -17.57 10.88
N MET A 196 15.82 -16.24 10.85
CA MET A 196 15.60 -15.45 12.06
C MET A 196 14.30 -15.83 12.77
N GLN A 197 13.24 -16.16 12.02
CA GLN A 197 11.94 -16.55 12.57
C GLN A 197 11.93 -17.98 13.12
N ASN A 198 12.51 -18.94 12.40
CA ASN A 198 12.33 -20.37 12.70
C ASN A 198 13.57 -21.03 13.34
N GLY A 199 14.73 -20.37 13.34
CA GLY A 199 15.99 -20.92 13.83
C GLY A 199 16.56 -22.08 13.00
N LYS A 200 16.01 -22.34 11.82
CA LYS A 200 16.42 -23.38 10.86
C LYS A 200 16.43 -22.84 9.44
N LEU A 201 17.20 -23.48 8.56
CA LEU A 201 17.26 -23.07 7.16
C LEU A 201 15.94 -23.40 6.45
N LEU A 202 15.62 -22.62 5.41
CA LEU A 202 14.45 -22.88 4.56
C LEU A 202 14.59 -24.24 3.86
N GLU A 203 15.81 -24.56 3.46
CA GLU A 203 16.19 -25.83 2.84
C GLU A 203 15.88 -27.02 3.75
N ASP A 204 16.22 -26.94 5.04
CA ASP A 204 15.93 -28.00 6.01
C ASP A 204 14.43 -28.27 6.10
N TRP A 205 13.60 -27.22 6.08
CA TRP A 205 12.14 -27.34 6.11
C TRP A 205 11.60 -27.99 4.84
N ILE A 206 12.12 -27.58 3.68
CA ILE A 206 11.75 -28.18 2.38
C ILE A 206 12.07 -29.68 2.36
N GLU A 207 13.23 -30.09 2.87
CA GLU A 207 13.63 -31.51 2.93
C GLU A 207 12.78 -32.34 3.90
N MET A 208 12.26 -31.74 4.97
CA MET A 208 11.36 -32.42 5.91
C MET A 208 9.94 -32.58 5.35
N GLU A 209 9.44 -31.60 4.59
CA GLU A 209 8.03 -31.53 4.17
C GLU A 209 7.77 -31.99 2.73
N THR A 210 8.81 -32.16 1.92
CA THR A 210 8.66 -32.51 0.49
C THR A 210 9.61 -33.63 0.08
N SER A 211 9.40 -34.23 -1.10
CA SER A 211 10.27 -35.30 -1.59
C SER A 211 10.40 -35.33 -3.12
N GLY A 212 11.40 -36.05 -3.61
CA GLY A 212 11.64 -36.28 -5.03
C GLY A 212 11.96 -35.00 -5.81
N ASP A 213 11.58 -34.95 -7.08
CA ASP A 213 11.89 -33.82 -7.96
C ASP A 213 11.21 -32.52 -7.54
N TYR A 214 10.09 -32.61 -6.84
CA TYR A 214 9.42 -31.47 -6.25
C TYR A 214 10.32 -30.79 -5.21
N MET A 215 10.82 -31.55 -4.22
CA MET A 215 11.80 -31.08 -3.24
C MET A 215 13.04 -30.48 -3.93
N ASN A 216 13.62 -31.19 -4.89
CA ASN A 216 14.81 -30.71 -5.61
C ASN A 216 14.57 -29.36 -6.30
N THR A 217 13.35 -29.14 -6.84
CA THR A 217 12.99 -27.88 -7.51
C THR A 217 12.84 -26.74 -6.50
N LEU A 218 12.22 -27.02 -5.35
CA LEU A 218 12.11 -26.04 -4.26
C LEU A 218 13.47 -25.71 -3.65
N LEU A 219 14.36 -26.69 -3.48
CA LEU A 219 15.74 -26.46 -3.02
C LEU A 219 16.55 -25.61 -3.99
N MET A 220 16.38 -25.81 -5.31
CA MET A 220 17.02 -24.95 -6.31
C MET A 220 16.49 -23.51 -6.27
N LEU A 221 15.19 -23.33 -6.05
CA LEU A 221 14.60 -22.01 -5.83
C LEU A 221 15.14 -21.37 -4.54
N ALA A 222 15.15 -22.13 -3.44
CA ALA A 222 15.66 -21.70 -2.15
C ALA A 222 17.12 -21.27 -2.27
N GLY A 223 17.98 -22.03 -2.96
CA GLY A 223 19.40 -21.73 -3.14
C GLY A 223 19.71 -20.59 -4.12
N ARG A 224 18.72 -20.02 -4.80
CA ARG A 224 18.93 -18.94 -5.78
C ARG A 224 19.55 -17.70 -5.11
N ASN A 225 20.46 -17.05 -5.83
CA ASN A 225 21.19 -15.86 -5.38
C ASN A 225 22.03 -16.09 -4.09
N SER A 226 22.47 -17.32 -3.83
CA SER A 226 23.57 -17.61 -2.90
C SER A 226 24.89 -17.03 -3.43
N GLU A 227 25.88 -16.82 -2.57
CA GLU A 227 27.22 -16.32 -2.96
C GLU A 227 27.88 -17.15 -4.08
N GLU A 228 27.42 -18.38 -4.30
CA GLU A 228 27.89 -19.32 -5.33
C GLU A 228 27.10 -19.27 -6.64
N THR A 229 26.06 -18.44 -6.75
CA THR A 229 25.21 -18.41 -7.97
C THR A 229 25.95 -17.68 -9.09
N ILE A 230 26.58 -18.48 -9.96
CA ILE A 230 27.32 -18.07 -11.15
C ILE A 230 26.53 -17.02 -11.95
N SER A 231 27.19 -15.92 -12.29
CA SER A 231 26.72 -14.93 -13.27
C SER A 231 26.42 -15.63 -14.60
N ILE A 232 25.14 -15.88 -14.87
CA ILE A 232 24.73 -16.44 -16.15
C ILE A 232 24.77 -15.28 -17.16
N ALA A 233 25.72 -15.37 -18.10
CA ALA A 233 25.86 -14.46 -19.24
C ALA A 233 24.52 -14.30 -20.00
N PRO A 234 24.40 -13.37 -20.97
CA PRO A 234 23.19 -13.24 -21.78
C PRO A 234 23.00 -14.50 -22.64
N VAL A 235 22.34 -15.51 -22.09
CA VAL A 235 22.10 -16.79 -22.74
C VAL A 235 20.79 -16.72 -23.49
N TYR A 236 20.73 -17.35 -24.66
CA TYR A 236 19.49 -17.55 -25.43
C TYR A 236 18.56 -18.48 -24.66
N TRP A 237 17.81 -17.94 -23.69
CA TRP A 237 16.88 -18.72 -22.87
C TRP A 237 15.86 -19.50 -23.70
N ALA A 238 15.41 -18.97 -24.83
CA ALA A 238 14.52 -19.70 -25.75
C ALA A 238 15.20 -20.95 -26.35
N GLN A 239 16.45 -20.84 -26.79
CA GLN A 239 17.22 -21.97 -27.33
C GLN A 239 17.57 -22.98 -26.24
N ARG A 240 18.02 -22.52 -25.06
CA ARG A 240 18.24 -23.42 -23.92
C ARG A 240 16.97 -24.09 -23.46
N CYS A 241 15.83 -23.41 -23.41
CA CYS A 241 14.54 -24.05 -23.11
C CYS A 241 14.26 -25.19 -24.09
N LYS A 242 14.46 -24.97 -25.40
CA LYS A 242 14.24 -26.01 -26.42
C LYS A 242 15.22 -27.17 -26.28
N ASP A 243 16.51 -26.88 -26.17
CA ASP A 243 17.55 -27.91 -26.02
C ASP A 243 17.36 -28.68 -24.72
N ALA A 244 16.86 -28.01 -23.70
CA ALA A 244 16.50 -28.59 -22.43
C ALA A 244 15.21 -29.42 -22.48
N LEU A 245 14.27 -29.24 -23.43
CA LEU A 245 13.07 -30.10 -23.47
C LEU A 245 13.40 -31.59 -23.64
N PHE A 246 14.64 -31.94 -24.00
CA PHE A 246 15.17 -33.30 -24.02
C PHE A 246 15.82 -33.75 -22.69
N ASN A 247 16.10 -32.83 -21.77
CA ASN A 247 16.64 -33.07 -20.42
C ASN A 247 15.93 -32.19 -19.36
N VAL A 248 15.11 -32.83 -18.53
CA VAL A 248 14.30 -32.20 -17.49
C VAL A 248 15.13 -31.38 -16.50
N ASP A 249 16.33 -31.82 -16.12
CA ASP A 249 17.20 -31.08 -15.20
C ASP A 249 17.67 -29.76 -15.81
N THR A 250 17.96 -29.74 -17.11
CA THR A 250 18.32 -28.52 -17.82
C THR A 250 17.14 -27.55 -17.91
N VAL A 251 15.90 -28.03 -18.04
CA VAL A 251 14.71 -27.13 -18.10
C VAL A 251 14.53 -26.49 -16.74
N LYS A 252 14.63 -27.29 -15.68
CA LYS A 252 14.54 -26.84 -14.28
C LYS A 252 15.58 -25.75 -13.98
N GLU A 253 16.85 -25.98 -14.30
CA GLU A 253 17.92 -24.96 -14.13
C GLU A 253 17.60 -23.66 -14.87
N VAL A 254 17.15 -23.77 -16.12
CA VAL A 254 16.83 -22.63 -16.98
C VAL A 254 15.67 -21.82 -16.41
N LEU A 255 14.58 -22.49 -16.02
CA LEU A 255 13.39 -21.82 -15.52
C LEU A 255 13.60 -21.20 -14.13
N VAL A 256 14.32 -21.89 -13.24
CA VAL A 256 14.65 -21.39 -11.90
C VAL A 256 15.53 -20.14 -11.98
N SER A 257 16.48 -20.10 -12.91
CA SER A 257 17.42 -18.98 -13.06
C SER A 257 16.86 -17.79 -13.85
N MET A 258 15.76 -17.98 -14.60
CA MET A 258 15.12 -16.90 -15.35
C MET A 258 14.52 -15.84 -14.40
N PRO A 259 14.86 -14.55 -14.53
CA PRO A 259 14.21 -13.47 -13.78
C PRO A 259 12.71 -13.37 -14.11
N ALA A 260 11.86 -12.99 -13.15
CA ALA A 260 10.42 -12.90 -13.38
C ALA A 260 10.07 -11.96 -14.55
N THR A 261 10.78 -10.85 -14.66
CA THR A 261 10.61 -9.83 -15.72
C THR A 261 10.94 -10.35 -17.12
N ALA A 262 11.75 -11.40 -17.23
CA ALA A 262 12.21 -11.96 -18.49
C ALA A 262 11.25 -13.05 -19.04
N ILE A 263 10.39 -13.63 -18.18
CA ILE A 263 9.48 -14.73 -18.54
C ILE A 263 8.67 -14.40 -19.78
N LYS A 264 7.92 -13.28 -19.77
CA LYS A 264 7.05 -12.86 -20.89
C LYS A 264 7.80 -12.78 -22.21
N ARG A 265 8.96 -12.14 -22.20
CA ARG A 265 9.77 -11.95 -23.40
C ARG A 265 10.28 -13.28 -23.95
N HIS A 266 10.74 -14.17 -23.07
CA HIS A 266 11.31 -15.44 -23.50
C HIS A 266 10.26 -16.46 -23.92
N THR A 267 9.09 -16.50 -23.28
CA THR A 267 7.97 -17.35 -23.72
C THR A 267 7.46 -16.91 -25.09
N GLN A 268 7.29 -15.60 -25.33
CA GLN A 268 6.91 -15.05 -26.64
C GLN A 268 7.97 -15.32 -27.71
N LEU A 269 9.25 -15.16 -27.37
CA LEU A 269 10.33 -15.45 -28.32
C LEU A 269 10.37 -16.94 -28.68
N TYR A 270 10.21 -17.82 -27.70
CA TYR A 270 10.14 -19.26 -27.92
C TYR A 270 9.02 -19.62 -28.91
N GLU A 271 7.82 -19.08 -28.68
CA GLU A 271 6.66 -19.31 -29.56
C GLU A 271 6.90 -18.76 -30.97
N LYS A 272 7.49 -17.56 -31.09
CA LYS A 272 7.83 -16.97 -32.38
C LYS A 272 8.84 -17.82 -33.17
N VAL A 273 9.82 -18.41 -32.50
CA VAL A 273 10.91 -19.17 -33.15
C VAL A 273 10.48 -20.60 -33.48
N TYR A 274 9.69 -21.24 -32.61
CA TYR A 274 9.37 -22.68 -32.75
C TYR A 274 7.91 -22.98 -33.07
N GLY A 275 7.05 -21.97 -33.11
CA GLY A 275 5.63 -22.11 -33.47
C GLY A 275 4.80 -22.85 -32.41
N LYS A 276 5.29 -22.94 -31.18
CA LYS A 276 4.64 -23.66 -30.06
C LYS A 276 4.82 -22.91 -28.75
N SER A 277 3.83 -23.03 -27.87
CA SER A 277 3.89 -22.45 -26.53
C SER A 277 4.88 -23.20 -25.64
N LEU A 278 5.84 -22.49 -25.05
CA LEU A 278 6.77 -23.06 -24.07
C LEU A 278 6.04 -23.67 -22.87
N LYS A 279 4.96 -23.01 -22.41
CA LYS A 279 4.12 -23.46 -21.29
C LYS A 279 3.47 -24.81 -21.61
N GLU A 280 2.91 -24.96 -22.81
CA GLU A 280 2.31 -26.21 -23.25
C GLU A 280 3.34 -27.32 -23.43
N GLU A 281 4.52 -27.02 -23.97
CA GLU A 281 5.58 -28.02 -24.15
C GLU A 281 6.14 -28.51 -22.81
N VAL A 282 6.37 -27.62 -21.84
CA VAL A 282 6.77 -28.00 -20.48
C VAL A 282 5.67 -28.83 -19.81
N GLN A 283 4.40 -28.40 -19.89
CA GLN A 283 3.28 -29.15 -19.33
C GLN A 283 3.12 -30.55 -19.94
N LYS A 284 3.29 -30.67 -21.26
CA LYS A 284 3.26 -31.94 -21.98
C LYS A 284 4.41 -32.83 -21.50
N LYS A 285 5.61 -32.28 -21.39
CA LYS A 285 6.79 -33.02 -20.93
C LYS A 285 6.60 -33.55 -19.51
N CYS A 286 6.04 -32.73 -18.61
CA CYS A 286 5.68 -33.15 -17.25
C CYS A 286 4.54 -34.18 -17.20
N SER A 287 3.89 -34.51 -18.32
CA SER A 287 2.76 -35.44 -18.41
C SER A 287 3.05 -36.70 -19.24
N GLU A 288 4.27 -36.87 -19.78
CA GLU A 288 4.66 -38.03 -20.58
C GLU A 288 4.76 -39.31 -19.71
N LYS A 289 3.92 -40.30 -19.99
CA LYS A 289 3.97 -41.63 -19.34
C LYS A 289 5.12 -42.47 -19.91
N GLY A 290 5.83 -43.21 -19.06
CA GLY A 290 6.83 -44.21 -19.47
C GLY A 290 8.29 -43.73 -19.42
N THR A 291 8.57 -42.57 -18.85
CA THR A 291 9.92 -42.25 -18.35
C THR A 291 10.12 -42.96 -17.00
N PHE A 292 11.37 -43.29 -16.64
CA PHE A 292 11.74 -43.91 -15.34
C PHE A 292 11.41 -43.01 -14.12
N PHE A 293 10.85 -41.82 -14.36
CA PHE A 293 10.50 -40.80 -13.39
C PHE A 293 9.04 -40.89 -12.98
N PHE A 294 8.78 -41.06 -11.68
CA PHE A 294 7.47 -40.83 -11.08
C PHE A 294 7.32 -39.34 -10.77
N PHE A 295 7.01 -38.52 -11.77
CA PHE A 295 6.72 -37.11 -11.54
C PHE A 295 5.45 -36.97 -10.69
N THR A 296 5.59 -36.43 -9.48
CA THR A 296 4.42 -36.10 -8.65
C THR A 296 3.63 -34.96 -9.28
N ASN A 297 2.33 -34.89 -9.01
CA ASN A 297 1.49 -33.78 -9.49
C ASN A 297 2.08 -32.42 -9.07
N TRP A 298 2.70 -32.32 -7.89
CA TRP A 298 3.28 -31.08 -7.36
C TRP A 298 4.50 -30.59 -8.13
N TRP A 299 5.35 -31.50 -8.60
CA TRP A 299 6.47 -31.10 -9.46
C TRP A 299 5.99 -30.44 -10.76
N LYS A 300 4.94 -30.98 -11.38
CA LYS A 300 4.31 -30.35 -12.56
C LYS A 300 3.77 -28.95 -12.25
N HIS A 301 3.18 -28.75 -11.07
CA HIS A 301 2.72 -27.44 -10.63
C HIS A 301 3.88 -26.46 -10.45
N ALA A 302 4.97 -26.88 -9.80
CA ALA A 302 6.17 -26.06 -9.59
C ALA A 302 6.79 -25.61 -10.93
N MET A 303 6.99 -26.55 -11.85
CA MET A 303 7.55 -26.26 -13.18
C MET A 303 6.65 -25.32 -14.01
N THR A 304 5.33 -25.48 -13.90
CA THR A 304 4.38 -24.61 -14.59
C THR A 304 4.35 -23.21 -13.98
N ALA A 305 4.46 -23.10 -12.65
CA ALA A 305 4.46 -21.81 -11.94
C ALA A 305 5.69 -20.97 -12.29
N LEU A 306 6.85 -21.58 -12.56
CA LEU A 306 8.06 -20.86 -13.02
C LEU A 306 7.87 -20.10 -14.34
N LEU A 307 6.85 -20.45 -15.12
CA LEU A 307 6.47 -19.80 -16.37
C LEU A 307 5.33 -18.78 -16.23
N HIS A 308 4.78 -18.62 -15.02
CA HIS A 308 3.74 -17.63 -14.75
C HIS A 308 4.35 -16.26 -14.51
N MET A 309 3.67 -15.23 -15.02
CA MET A 309 3.95 -13.85 -14.66
C MET A 309 3.56 -13.59 -13.21
N PRO A 310 4.18 -12.62 -12.51
CA PRO A 310 3.80 -12.27 -11.14
C PRO A 310 2.29 -12.03 -10.96
N VAL A 311 1.65 -11.36 -11.92
CA VAL A 311 0.19 -11.15 -11.93
C VAL A 311 -0.60 -12.47 -11.89
N GLU A 312 -0.20 -13.48 -12.67
CA GLU A 312 -0.85 -14.80 -12.66
C GLU A 312 -0.66 -15.52 -11.32
N LEU A 313 0.53 -15.38 -10.71
CA LEU A 313 0.85 -15.98 -9.40
C LEU A 313 0.03 -15.34 -8.27
N TYR A 314 -0.11 -14.01 -8.24
CA TYR A 314 -0.99 -13.32 -7.29
C TYR A 314 -2.44 -13.74 -7.47
N VAL A 315 -2.95 -13.74 -8.70
CA VAL A 315 -4.35 -14.11 -9.00
C VAL A 315 -4.64 -15.54 -8.54
N LYS A 316 -3.76 -16.49 -8.89
CA LYS A 316 -3.91 -17.89 -8.50
C LYS A 316 -3.79 -18.08 -6.98
N GLY A 317 -2.81 -17.45 -6.35
CA GLY A 317 -2.63 -17.54 -4.90
C GLY A 317 -3.80 -16.99 -4.11
N LEU A 318 -4.32 -15.83 -4.52
CA LEU A 318 -5.47 -15.20 -3.87
C LEU A 318 -6.72 -16.09 -4.00
N TRP A 319 -6.91 -16.74 -5.15
CA TRP A 319 -7.95 -17.73 -5.30
C TRP A 319 -7.72 -18.95 -4.41
N ASP A 320 -6.54 -19.57 -4.46
CA ASP A 320 -6.21 -20.77 -3.69
C ASP A 320 -6.34 -20.52 -2.17
N ALA A 321 -6.08 -19.30 -1.69
CA ALA A 321 -6.24 -18.91 -0.28
C ALA A 321 -7.71 -18.69 0.15
N MET A 322 -8.61 -18.37 -0.80
CA MET A 322 -10.02 -18.08 -0.53
C MET A 322 -10.97 -19.21 -0.96
N HIS A 323 -10.50 -20.15 -1.79
CA HIS A 323 -11.33 -21.17 -2.40
C HIS A 323 -11.27 -22.48 -1.63
N GLY A 324 -12.41 -22.93 -1.11
CA GLY A 324 -12.53 -24.23 -0.46
C GLY A 324 -13.45 -24.16 0.75
N TRP A 325 -13.23 -25.06 1.70
CA TRP A 325 -13.87 -24.99 3.01
C TRP A 325 -13.03 -24.11 3.93
N GLY A 326 -13.55 -22.93 4.26
CA GLY A 326 -12.83 -21.91 5.03
C GLY A 326 -11.89 -21.09 4.16
N THR A 327 -11.12 -20.22 4.82
CA THR A 327 -10.12 -19.35 4.21
C THR A 327 -8.76 -19.70 4.80
N ASP A 328 -7.69 -19.64 4.01
CA ASP A 328 -6.33 -19.62 4.54
C ASP A 328 -5.98 -18.16 4.84
N GLU A 329 -6.33 -17.69 6.04
CA GLU A 329 -6.11 -16.29 6.43
C GLU A 329 -4.63 -15.91 6.38
N TYR A 330 -3.73 -16.85 6.65
CA TYR A 330 -2.30 -16.58 6.67
C TYR A 330 -1.78 -16.25 5.28
N SER A 331 -2.11 -17.09 4.29
CA SER A 331 -1.70 -16.91 2.89
C SER A 331 -2.44 -15.75 2.23
N LEU A 332 -3.73 -15.58 2.53
CA LEU A 332 -4.52 -14.44 2.05
C LEU A 332 -3.93 -13.13 2.54
N THR A 333 -3.64 -13.01 3.85
CA THR A 333 -3.00 -11.82 4.44
C THR A 333 -1.67 -11.55 3.76
N GLY A 334 -0.82 -12.57 3.62
CA GLY A 334 0.50 -12.40 3.01
C GLY A 334 0.42 -11.87 1.58
N LEU A 335 -0.46 -12.44 0.76
CA LEU A 335 -0.64 -12.02 -0.63
C LEU A 335 -1.24 -10.61 -0.75
N VAL A 336 -2.24 -10.28 0.06
CA VAL A 336 -2.90 -8.95 0.01
C VAL A 336 -1.97 -7.86 0.54
N CYS A 337 -1.29 -8.08 1.67
CA CYS A 337 -0.39 -7.09 2.27
C CYS A 337 0.89 -6.85 1.45
N THR A 338 1.27 -7.79 0.57
CA THR A 338 2.37 -7.59 -0.39
C THR A 338 1.91 -7.29 -1.81
N LEU A 339 0.63 -6.95 -2.04
CA LEU A 339 0.14 -6.61 -3.37
C LEU A 339 0.96 -5.45 -3.99
N PRO A 340 1.56 -5.65 -5.18
CA PRO A 340 2.39 -4.63 -5.79
C PRO A 340 1.53 -3.56 -6.47
N GLU A 341 1.67 -2.29 -6.06
CA GLU A 341 0.85 -1.16 -6.52
C GLU A 341 0.83 -1.01 -8.04
N ASN A 342 1.98 -1.21 -8.69
CA ASN A 342 2.13 -1.12 -10.14
C ASN A 342 1.45 -2.26 -10.93
N MET A 343 0.88 -3.27 -10.27
CA MET A 343 0.16 -4.36 -10.93
C MET A 343 -1.31 -4.46 -10.51
N TYR A 344 -1.86 -3.50 -9.75
CA TYR A 344 -3.25 -3.58 -9.26
C TYR A 344 -4.24 -3.82 -10.39
N ASP A 345 -4.24 -2.96 -11.43
CA ASP A 345 -5.20 -3.05 -12.53
C ASP A 345 -5.09 -4.39 -13.27
N GLU A 346 -3.87 -4.88 -13.47
CA GLU A 346 -3.62 -6.18 -14.12
C GLU A 346 -4.12 -7.34 -13.25
N ILE A 347 -3.87 -7.32 -11.93
CA ILE A 347 -4.31 -8.34 -10.99
C ILE A 347 -5.85 -8.34 -10.90
N HIS A 348 -6.47 -7.18 -10.68
CA HIS A 348 -7.94 -7.07 -10.60
C HIS A 348 -8.62 -7.47 -11.90
N GLY A 349 -8.10 -6.98 -13.04
CA GLY A 349 -8.63 -7.31 -14.35
C GLY A 349 -8.50 -8.80 -14.68
N LEU A 350 -7.35 -9.41 -14.40
CA LEU A 350 -7.14 -10.83 -14.63
C LEU A 350 -7.96 -11.68 -13.67
N TYR A 351 -8.06 -11.30 -12.39
CA TYR A 351 -8.88 -12.00 -11.40
C TYR A 351 -10.36 -12.03 -11.82
N GLN A 352 -10.91 -10.87 -12.18
CA GLN A 352 -12.30 -10.77 -12.64
C GLN A 352 -12.54 -11.55 -13.93
N LYS A 353 -11.60 -11.50 -14.88
CA LYS A 353 -11.69 -12.27 -16.12
C LYS A 353 -11.64 -13.78 -15.88
N THR A 354 -10.83 -14.23 -14.92
CA THR A 354 -10.57 -15.65 -14.69
C THR A 354 -11.65 -16.32 -13.85
N TYR A 355 -12.15 -15.61 -12.83
CA TYR A 355 -13.07 -16.17 -11.84
C TYR A 355 -14.48 -15.55 -11.88
N GLU A 356 -14.73 -14.67 -12.85
CA GLU A 356 -16.01 -13.96 -13.03
C GLU A 356 -16.48 -13.20 -11.76
N ARG A 357 -15.51 -12.80 -10.92
CA ARG A 357 -15.73 -12.19 -9.61
C ARG A 357 -14.72 -11.09 -9.36
N LYS A 358 -15.15 -9.94 -8.82
CA LYS A 358 -14.23 -8.88 -8.40
C LYS A 358 -13.44 -9.32 -7.17
N LEU A 359 -12.12 -9.10 -7.17
CA LEU A 359 -11.22 -9.49 -6.09
C LEU A 359 -11.68 -8.92 -4.73
N VAL A 360 -11.96 -7.61 -4.67
CA VAL A 360 -12.44 -6.95 -3.44
C VAL A 360 -13.70 -7.62 -2.88
N ASN A 361 -14.69 -7.92 -3.76
CA ASN A 361 -15.93 -8.57 -3.36
C ASN A 361 -15.72 -10.04 -2.93
N HIS A 362 -14.63 -10.68 -3.34
CA HIS A 362 -14.27 -12.02 -2.87
C HIS A 362 -13.66 -11.94 -1.47
N ILE A 363 -12.68 -11.05 -1.27
CA ILE A 363 -12.08 -10.79 0.04
C ILE A 363 -13.18 -10.45 1.06
N GLU A 364 -14.14 -9.58 0.70
CA GLU A 364 -15.23 -9.20 1.59
C GLU A 364 -16.16 -10.35 2.01
N SER A 365 -16.32 -11.39 1.19
CA SER A 365 -17.15 -12.55 1.56
C SER A 365 -16.42 -13.53 2.45
N GLU A 366 -15.10 -13.66 2.27
CA GLU A 366 -14.27 -14.61 3.01
C GLU A 366 -13.80 -14.05 4.36
N THR A 367 -13.95 -12.75 4.59
CA THR A 367 -13.38 -12.09 5.76
C THR A 367 -14.42 -11.30 6.57
N SER A 368 -14.11 -11.04 7.84
CA SER A 368 -15.02 -10.37 8.76
C SER A 368 -14.34 -9.27 9.58
N PHE A 369 -15.16 -8.38 10.16
CA PHE A 369 -14.74 -7.31 11.09
C PHE A 369 -13.56 -6.45 10.59
N ASN A 370 -12.63 -6.07 11.46
CA ASN A 370 -11.49 -5.22 11.13
C ASN A 370 -10.49 -5.91 10.19
N TYR A 371 -10.37 -7.24 10.28
CA TYR A 371 -9.55 -8.03 9.36
C TYR A 371 -10.01 -7.84 7.90
N LYS A 372 -11.32 -7.91 7.65
CA LYS A 372 -11.90 -7.57 6.35
C LYS A 372 -11.57 -6.15 5.92
N LYS A 373 -11.66 -5.20 6.84
CA LYS A 373 -11.45 -3.78 6.51
C LYS A 373 -10.03 -3.52 6.04
N VAL A 374 -9.03 -4.05 6.75
CA VAL A 374 -7.62 -4.01 6.35
C VAL A 374 -7.43 -4.56 4.95
N LEU A 375 -7.85 -5.82 4.72
CA LEU A 375 -7.59 -6.49 3.45
C LEU A 375 -8.35 -5.85 2.29
N LYS A 376 -9.59 -5.40 2.52
CA LYS A 376 -10.38 -4.66 1.54
C LYS A 376 -9.68 -3.36 1.14
N TYR A 377 -9.30 -2.54 2.12
CA TYR A 377 -8.69 -1.24 1.85
C TYR A 377 -7.34 -1.40 1.16
N GLN A 378 -6.52 -2.36 1.60
CA GLN A 378 -5.29 -2.70 0.91
C GLN A 378 -5.55 -3.20 -0.51
N ALA A 379 -6.57 -4.02 -0.76
CA ALA A 379 -6.85 -4.54 -2.10
C ALA A 379 -7.51 -3.52 -3.04
N MET A 380 -8.08 -2.42 -2.55
CA MET A 380 -8.65 -1.36 -3.39
C MET A 380 -7.54 -0.50 -4.05
N PRO A 381 -7.78 0.10 -5.23
CA PRO A 381 -6.91 1.18 -5.70
C PRO A 381 -6.79 2.28 -4.63
N TRP A 382 -5.57 2.82 -4.44
CA TRP A 382 -5.28 3.77 -3.36
C TRP A 382 -6.31 4.91 -3.27
N ALA A 383 -6.67 5.51 -4.41
CA ALA A 383 -7.61 6.64 -4.44
C ALA A 383 -9.03 6.26 -4.00
N GLU A 384 -9.49 5.05 -4.34
CA GLU A 384 -10.78 4.52 -3.93
C GLU A 384 -10.79 4.18 -2.44
N SER A 385 -9.70 3.57 -1.94
CA SER A 385 -9.48 3.29 -0.53
C SER A 385 -9.55 4.58 0.31
N ARG A 386 -8.83 5.63 -0.12
CA ARG A 386 -8.85 6.96 0.53
C ARG A 386 -10.21 7.63 0.46
N ALA A 387 -10.88 7.60 -0.70
CA ALA A 387 -12.23 8.14 -0.83
C ALA A 387 -13.23 7.44 0.10
N THR A 388 -13.08 6.12 0.28
CA THR A 388 -13.91 5.32 1.17
C THR A 388 -13.67 5.68 2.63
N ALA A 389 -12.41 5.82 3.05
CA ALA A 389 -12.05 6.27 4.40
C ALA A 389 -12.58 7.68 4.70
N LEU A 390 -12.44 8.61 3.75
CA LEU A 390 -12.99 9.97 3.87
C LEU A 390 -14.51 9.97 4.01
N HIS A 391 -15.19 9.18 3.19
CA HIS A 391 -16.63 9.03 3.29
C HIS A 391 -17.03 8.46 4.66
N GLY A 392 -16.32 7.43 5.14
CA GLY A 392 -16.52 6.84 6.46
C GLY A 392 -16.36 7.85 7.59
N ALA A 393 -15.33 8.70 7.54
CA ALA A 393 -15.10 9.75 8.53
C ALA A 393 -16.22 10.82 8.57
N MET A 394 -16.91 11.04 7.45
CA MET A 394 -18.01 12.02 7.34
C MET A 394 -19.41 11.42 7.49
N ALA A 395 -19.54 10.09 7.41
CA ALA A 395 -20.81 9.39 7.41
C ALA A 395 -21.34 9.17 8.84
N GLY A 396 -22.67 9.20 9.00
CA GLY A 396 -23.34 8.97 10.28
C GLY A 396 -23.68 10.25 11.07
N TRP A 397 -23.89 10.09 12.38
CA TRP A 397 -24.20 11.20 13.29
C TRP A 397 -22.90 11.82 13.79
N GLY A 398 -22.48 12.90 13.15
CA GLY A 398 -21.24 13.61 13.48
C GLY A 398 -20.20 13.49 12.36
N THR A 399 -18.95 13.76 12.70
CA THR A 399 -17.79 13.63 11.82
C THR A 399 -16.64 13.17 12.72
N SER A 400 -15.79 12.28 12.22
CA SER A 400 -14.57 11.89 12.93
C SER A 400 -13.44 12.81 12.47
N GLU A 401 -13.23 13.90 13.20
CA GLU A 401 -12.22 14.90 12.83
C GLU A 401 -10.80 14.32 12.91
N ASP A 402 -10.50 13.45 13.88
CA ASP A 402 -9.21 12.73 13.97
C ASP A 402 -8.89 11.97 12.68
N GLN A 403 -9.88 11.23 12.16
CA GLN A 403 -9.73 10.49 10.90
C GLN A 403 -9.54 11.42 9.72
N LEU A 404 -10.29 12.53 9.65
CA LEU A 404 -10.11 13.52 8.58
C LEU A 404 -8.70 14.13 8.61
N VAL A 405 -8.26 14.58 9.78
CA VAL A 405 -6.93 15.17 9.98
C VAL A 405 -5.85 14.18 9.55
N ARG A 406 -5.94 12.92 10.00
CA ARG A 406 -4.98 11.87 9.61
C ARG A 406 -5.01 11.57 8.12
N ILE A 407 -6.18 11.45 7.50
CA ILE A 407 -6.25 11.21 6.05
C ILE A 407 -5.62 12.38 5.30
N ILE A 408 -5.90 13.62 5.68
CA ILE A 408 -5.35 14.81 5.02
C ILE A 408 -3.83 14.83 5.15
N ILE A 409 -3.31 14.75 6.37
CA ILE A 409 -1.87 14.80 6.62
C ILE A 409 -1.17 13.62 5.93
N CYS A 410 -1.70 12.39 6.07
CA CYS A 410 -1.05 11.19 5.55
C CYS A 410 -1.19 10.99 4.04
N SER A 411 -2.19 11.60 3.39
CA SER A 411 -2.38 11.48 1.93
C SER A 411 -1.51 12.45 1.14
N THR A 412 -1.07 13.57 1.74
CA THR A 412 -0.13 14.50 1.10
C THR A 412 1.24 13.86 0.84
N PHE A 413 1.55 12.73 1.50
CA PHE A 413 2.80 11.99 1.33
C PHE A 413 2.93 11.19 0.02
N LYS A 414 1.86 11.14 -0.80
CA LYS A 414 1.87 10.40 -2.08
C LYS A 414 1.80 11.30 -3.31
N ALA A 415 1.42 12.57 -3.14
CA ALA A 415 1.28 13.48 -4.25
C ALA A 415 2.32 14.60 -4.13
N ILE A 416 3.33 14.54 -5.00
CA ILE A 416 3.93 15.75 -5.55
C ILE A 416 2.80 16.41 -6.38
N VAL A 417 1.88 17.09 -5.71
CA VAL A 417 0.87 17.91 -6.36
C VAL A 417 1.62 19.11 -6.93
N PRO A 418 1.56 19.39 -8.25
CA PRO A 418 2.16 20.60 -8.80
C PRO A 418 1.67 21.83 -8.03
N SER A 419 2.61 22.72 -7.67
CA SER A 419 2.42 23.92 -6.82
C SER A 419 1.14 24.73 -7.09
N ARG A 420 0.65 24.74 -8.33
CA ARG A 420 -0.58 25.47 -8.73
C ARG A 420 -1.90 24.96 -8.14
N TRP A 421 -1.94 23.76 -7.56
CA TRP A 421 -3.19 23.18 -7.01
C TRP A 421 -3.26 23.19 -5.48
N HIS A 422 -2.14 23.47 -4.81
CA HIS A 422 -2.09 23.61 -3.35
C HIS A 422 -3.08 24.65 -2.84
N THR A 423 -3.28 25.76 -3.55
CA THR A 423 -4.13 26.87 -3.09
C THR A 423 -5.65 26.62 -3.15
N SER A 424 -6.15 25.70 -4.00
CA SER A 424 -7.61 25.53 -4.19
C SER A 424 -8.25 24.59 -3.16
N ILE A 425 -7.65 23.41 -2.95
CA ILE A 425 -8.07 22.44 -1.93
C ILE A 425 -7.92 23.06 -0.54
N TYR A 426 -6.83 23.79 -0.35
CA TYR A 426 -6.42 24.31 0.94
C TYR A 426 -7.25 25.50 1.43
N ARG A 427 -7.59 26.44 0.53
CA ARG A 427 -8.44 27.60 0.86
C ARG A 427 -9.86 27.18 1.29
N HIS A 428 -10.33 26.01 0.84
CA HIS A 428 -11.63 25.46 1.24
C HIS A 428 -11.55 24.64 2.53
N VAL A 429 -10.57 23.74 2.70
CA VAL A 429 -10.38 22.94 3.94
C VAL A 429 -10.19 23.82 5.17
N VAL A 430 -9.32 24.83 5.08
CA VAL A 430 -8.98 25.70 6.21
C VAL A 430 -10.13 26.65 6.55
N GLY A 431 -10.80 27.22 5.53
CA GLY A 431 -11.96 28.08 5.74
C GLY A 431 -13.12 27.36 6.44
N ASP A 432 -13.22 26.05 6.25
CA ASP A 432 -14.33 25.22 6.70
C ASP A 432 -14.08 24.56 8.07
N ILE A 433 -12.84 24.20 8.42
CA ILE A 433 -12.42 23.86 9.80
C ILE A 433 -12.65 25.06 10.73
N TRP A 434 -12.42 26.27 10.22
CA TRP A 434 -12.65 27.54 10.94
C TRP A 434 -14.14 27.77 11.27
N TRP A 435 -15.07 27.37 10.39
CA TRP A 435 -16.53 27.47 10.62
C TRP A 435 -17.07 26.51 11.69
N ALA A 436 -16.40 25.39 11.95
CA ALA A 436 -16.78 24.47 13.03
C ALA A 436 -16.44 25.02 14.43
N GLY A 437 -15.44 25.92 14.52
CA GLY A 437 -15.02 26.59 15.76
C GLY A 437 -15.84 27.83 16.15
N HIS A 438 -16.53 28.49 15.21
CA HIS A 438 -17.27 29.73 15.47
C HIS A 438 -18.70 29.70 14.89
N VAL A 439 -19.68 29.34 15.73
CA VAL A 439 -21.08 29.67 15.48
C VAL A 439 -21.40 31.02 16.12
N VAL A 440 -21.09 32.15 15.45
CA VAL A 440 -21.93 33.37 15.40
C VAL A 440 -21.55 34.26 14.19
N GLY A 441 -22.34 34.22 13.11
CA GLY A 441 -22.66 35.39 12.27
C GLY A 441 -21.86 35.68 10.97
N GLY A 442 -22.57 35.69 9.83
CA GLY A 442 -22.33 36.64 8.71
C GLY A 442 -21.90 36.08 7.35
N SER A 443 -22.81 36.10 6.37
CA SER A 443 -22.66 35.63 4.97
C SER A 443 -22.02 36.64 4.00
N CYS A 444 -21.32 36.18 2.95
CA CYS A 444 -21.14 36.88 1.66
C CYS A 444 -20.90 35.86 0.51
N GLY A 445 -21.45 36.12 -0.70
CA GLY A 445 -21.40 35.23 -1.87
C GLY A 445 -20.80 35.85 -3.14
N GLY A 446 -20.68 35.06 -4.23
CA GLY A 446 -20.29 35.49 -5.59
C GLY A 446 -19.78 34.33 -6.49
N PRO A 447 -19.64 34.51 -7.82
CA PRO A 447 -20.48 33.84 -8.83
C PRO A 447 -19.77 32.83 -9.76
N GLY A 448 -20.58 32.03 -10.48
CA GLY A 448 -20.20 30.81 -11.21
C GLY A 448 -19.82 30.92 -12.69
N LEU A 449 -19.68 29.74 -13.33
CA LEU A 449 -19.49 29.49 -14.77
C LEU A 449 -20.05 28.09 -15.15
N ASP A 450 -20.62 27.99 -16.36
CA ASP A 450 -21.24 26.80 -17.01
C ASP A 450 -20.80 26.77 -18.53
N PRO A 451 -21.11 25.75 -19.36
CA PRO A 451 -20.42 24.47 -19.55
C PRO A 451 -20.10 24.16 -21.04
N ALA A 452 -19.36 23.07 -21.31
CA ALA A 452 -19.71 22.01 -22.30
C ALA A 452 -18.47 21.20 -22.70
N GLY A 453 -18.42 19.92 -22.34
CA GLY A 453 -17.34 19.01 -22.75
C GLY A 453 -17.10 17.79 -21.86
N ILE A 454 -17.81 17.66 -20.72
CA ILE A 454 -17.61 16.57 -19.73
C ILE A 454 -18.98 16.07 -19.28
N VAL A 455 -19.64 15.25 -20.10
CA VAL A 455 -21.05 14.84 -19.84
C VAL A 455 -21.19 13.34 -19.51
N ILE A 456 -20.20 12.49 -19.79
CA ILE A 456 -20.38 11.03 -19.60
C ILE A 456 -19.79 10.52 -18.27
N GLU A 457 -18.61 11.00 -17.84
CA GLU A 457 -18.02 10.64 -16.52
C GLU A 457 -18.57 11.48 -15.37
N ARG A 458 -19.05 12.69 -15.66
CA ARG A 458 -19.73 13.57 -14.70
C ARG A 458 -20.99 12.90 -14.14
N GLU A 459 -21.72 12.16 -14.97
CA GLU A 459 -22.93 11.45 -14.57
C GLU A 459 -22.63 10.17 -13.78
N ILE A 460 -21.48 9.52 -13.97
CA ILE A 460 -21.09 8.34 -13.18
C ILE A 460 -20.65 8.77 -11.78
N ILE A 461 -19.80 9.80 -11.66
CA ILE A 461 -19.36 10.32 -10.36
C ILE A 461 -20.53 11.01 -9.64
N LYS A 462 -21.39 11.78 -10.35
CA LYS A 462 -22.64 12.28 -9.78
C LYS A 462 -23.63 11.17 -9.43
N ALA A 463 -23.75 10.09 -10.21
CA ALA A 463 -24.66 8.98 -9.88
C ALA A 463 -24.16 8.17 -8.69
N THR A 464 -22.84 8.01 -8.52
CA THR A 464 -22.23 7.44 -7.31
C THR A 464 -22.49 8.36 -6.11
N TYR A 465 -22.36 9.67 -6.28
CA TYR A 465 -22.63 10.68 -5.26
C TYR A 465 -24.14 10.80 -4.89
N GLN A 466 -25.05 10.74 -5.88
CA GLN A 466 -26.50 10.78 -5.69
C GLN A 466 -27.07 9.49 -5.10
N LYS A 467 -26.45 8.33 -5.38
CA LYS A 467 -26.83 7.04 -4.76
C LYS A 467 -26.37 6.90 -3.31
N LEU A 468 -25.30 7.59 -2.91
CA LEU A 468 -24.74 7.53 -1.55
C LEU A 468 -25.42 8.49 -0.55
N LEU A 469 -26.26 9.42 -1.02
CA LEU A 469 -26.90 10.46 -0.19
C LEU A 469 -28.42 10.66 -0.41
N PRO A 470 -29.30 9.64 -0.56
CA PRO A 470 -30.72 9.90 -0.41
C PRO A 470 -31.08 9.86 1.08
N GLY A 471 -31.22 11.03 1.72
CA GLY A 471 -32.15 11.16 2.86
C GLY A 471 -31.77 11.97 4.10
N TYR A 472 -30.60 12.62 4.20
CA TYR A 472 -30.27 13.34 5.44
C TYR A 472 -30.64 14.83 5.39
N VAL A 473 -31.84 15.16 5.86
CA VAL A 473 -32.21 16.50 6.33
C VAL A 473 -32.26 16.44 7.85
N GLY A 474 -31.19 16.85 8.51
CA GLY A 474 -31.14 16.90 9.98
C GLY A 474 -32.09 17.97 10.55
N PRO A 475 -32.58 17.84 11.80
CA PRO A 475 -33.63 18.69 12.36
C PRO A 475 -33.21 20.15 12.65
N MET A 476 -31.94 20.50 12.42
CA MET A 476 -31.43 21.86 12.60
C MET A 476 -30.59 22.22 11.39
N GLY A 477 -31.11 23.08 10.52
CA GLY A 477 -30.44 23.56 9.30
C GLY A 477 -29.16 24.35 9.56
N ARG A 478 -28.08 23.66 9.97
CA ARG A 478 -26.70 24.16 10.02
C ARG A 478 -25.88 23.46 8.94
N SER A 479 -25.13 24.25 8.17
CA SER A 479 -24.50 23.88 6.90
C SER A 479 -23.26 22.99 7.06
N THR A 480 -23.43 21.72 7.41
CA THR A 480 -22.41 20.67 7.19
C THR A 480 -22.35 20.23 5.72
N LEU A 481 -23.36 20.57 4.93
CA LEU A 481 -23.47 20.19 3.52
C LEU A 481 -22.49 20.96 2.60
N GLY A 482 -22.20 22.23 2.89
CA GLY A 482 -21.28 23.07 2.08
C GLY A 482 -19.84 22.59 2.18
N LEU A 483 -19.37 22.39 3.42
CA LEU A 483 -18.11 21.75 3.81
C LEU A 483 -17.85 20.42 3.08
N ARG A 484 -18.86 19.54 3.15
CA ARG A 484 -18.79 18.18 2.57
C ARG A 484 -18.75 18.21 1.04
N VAL A 485 -19.45 19.16 0.40
CA VAL A 485 -19.50 19.30 -1.06
C VAL A 485 -18.24 19.94 -1.62
N ALA A 486 -17.72 20.99 -0.98
CA ALA A 486 -16.52 21.69 -1.45
C ALA A 486 -15.25 20.83 -1.34
N TYR A 487 -15.09 20.09 -0.24
CA TYR A 487 -13.96 19.20 -0.01
C TYR A 487 -13.91 18.03 -0.99
N VAL A 488 -15.04 17.34 -1.18
CA VAL A 488 -15.15 16.24 -2.13
C VAL A 488 -14.95 16.74 -3.57
N GLN A 489 -15.42 17.94 -3.89
CA GLN A 489 -15.23 18.52 -5.22
C GLN A 489 -13.75 18.86 -5.49
N ALA A 490 -13.03 19.38 -4.49
CA ALA A 490 -11.60 19.66 -4.61
C ALA A 490 -10.74 18.38 -4.69
N TYR A 491 -11.09 17.34 -3.93
CA TYR A 491 -10.46 16.01 -4.01
C TYR A 491 -10.72 15.34 -5.38
N VAL A 492 -11.96 15.40 -5.88
CA VAL A 492 -12.34 14.89 -7.21
C VAL A 492 -11.62 15.65 -8.34
N GLU A 493 -11.42 16.97 -8.20
CA GLU A 493 -10.66 17.76 -9.17
C GLU A 493 -9.15 17.47 -9.15
N ALA A 494 -8.57 17.12 -7.99
CA ALA A 494 -7.19 16.62 -7.93
C ALA A 494 -7.03 15.24 -8.58
N MET A 495 -8.00 14.35 -8.37
CA MET A 495 -8.02 13.02 -8.99
C MET A 495 -8.21 13.07 -10.51
N ARG A 496 -8.90 14.09 -11.04
CA ARG A 496 -9.01 14.34 -12.50
C ARG A 496 -7.68 14.62 -13.21
N GLY A 497 -6.64 15.00 -12.48
CA GLY A 497 -5.30 15.25 -13.05
C GLY A 497 -4.41 14.00 -13.11
N TYR A 498 -4.86 12.89 -12.50
CA TYR A 498 -4.13 11.62 -12.40
C TYR A 498 -4.62 10.55 -13.39
N LEU A 499 -5.84 10.71 -13.91
CA LEU A 499 -6.41 9.97 -15.05
C LEU A 499 -6.22 10.80 -16.32
#